data_AF-A0A7G9RS96-F1
#
_entry.id   AF-A0A7G9RS96-F1
#
_cell.length_a   1.000
_cell.length_b   1.000
_cell.length_c   1.000
_cell.angle_alpha   90.00
_cell.angle_beta   90.00
_cell.angle_gamma   90.00
#
_symmetry.space_group_name_H-M   'P 1'
#
loop_
_entity.id
_entity.type
_entity.pdbx_description
1 polymer ?
#
loop_
_entity_poly.entity_id
_entity_poly.type
_entity_poly.pdbx_seq_one_letter_code
_entity_poly.pdbx_strand_id
1 'polypeptide(L)'
;MENMSLEKIYQNYLAQGGASSLMIEHMLTKKSFNSTNTEQLLNDFFADDYFLKSYCDACISISHSPFNESSDAVNFLVFIQDIGAQALWKYHINIGEKLERFVRSFDRLDIEAERKRLHQEITANRFAFL
;
A
#
# COMPACT_ATOMS: atom_id res chain seq x y z
N MET A 1 19.97 -16.90 9.02
CA MET A 1 19.28 -15.74 8.43
C MET A 1 17.80 -15.95 8.64
N GLU A 2 17.12 -15.00 9.26
CA GLU A 2 15.68 -15.12 9.47
C GLU A 2 14.97 -14.80 8.17
N ASN A 3 14.12 -15.72 7.68
CA ASN A 3 13.30 -15.44 6.51
C ASN A 3 12.32 -14.30 6.84
N MET A 4 12.32 -13.27 5.99
CA MET A 4 11.39 -12.15 6.05
C MET A 4 10.21 -12.44 5.14
N SER A 5 9.01 -12.12 5.61
CA SER A 5 7.78 -12.21 4.82
C SER A 5 7.00 -10.92 4.90
N LEU A 6 6.22 -10.64 3.85
CA LEU A 6 5.33 -9.48 3.85
C LEU A 6 4.23 -9.61 4.91
N GLU A 7 3.83 -10.85 5.23
CA GLU A 7 2.93 -11.13 6.35
C GLU A 7 3.52 -10.67 7.69
N LYS A 8 4.81 -10.94 7.97
CA LYS A 8 5.48 -10.40 9.17
C LYS A 8 5.50 -8.87 9.18
N ILE A 9 5.73 -8.23 8.04
CA ILE A 9 5.67 -6.76 7.94
C ILE A 9 4.26 -6.26 8.26
N TYR A 10 3.24 -6.89 7.71
CA TYR A 10 1.84 -6.53 7.98
C TYR A 10 1.45 -6.75 9.45
N GLN A 11 1.86 -7.87 10.07
CA GLN A 11 1.61 -8.10 11.50
C GLN A 11 2.30 -7.05 12.38
N ASN A 12 3.52 -6.63 12.03
CA ASN A 12 4.20 -5.55 12.74
C ASN A 12 3.50 -4.20 12.56
N TYR A 13 3.02 -3.91 11.35
CA TYR A 13 2.22 -2.71 11.07
C TYR A 13 0.94 -2.69 11.94
N LEU A 14 0.22 -3.82 12.04
CA LEU A 14 -0.95 -3.94 12.93
C LEU A 14 -0.58 -3.75 14.40
N ALA A 15 0.52 -4.36 14.86
CA ALA A 15 1.00 -4.23 16.24
C ALA A 15 1.37 -2.78 16.62
N GLN A 16 1.72 -1.94 15.64
CA GLN A 16 2.03 -0.52 15.81
C GLN A 16 0.80 0.40 15.70
N GLY A 17 -0.42 -0.17 15.61
CA GLY A 17 -1.66 0.59 15.50
C GLY A 17 -2.13 0.83 14.06
N GLY A 18 -1.48 0.20 13.09
CA GLY A 18 -1.96 0.16 11.71
C GLY A 18 -3.35 -0.49 11.61
N ALA A 19 -4.19 0.03 10.72
CA ALA A 19 -5.54 -0.48 10.52
C ALA A 19 -5.54 -1.72 9.63
N SER A 20 -6.34 -2.73 9.98
CA SER A 20 -6.49 -3.92 9.15
C SER A 20 -7.17 -3.63 7.81
N SER A 21 -6.87 -4.47 6.83
CA SER A 21 -7.52 -4.48 5.53
C SER A 21 -7.68 -5.90 4.99
N LEU A 22 -8.92 -6.22 4.60
CA LEU A 22 -9.25 -7.47 3.94
C LEU A 22 -8.58 -7.58 2.57
N MET A 23 -8.33 -6.46 1.88
CA MET A 23 -7.56 -6.47 0.64
C MET A 23 -6.12 -6.94 0.84
N ILE A 24 -5.45 -6.48 1.91
CA ILE A 24 -4.09 -6.93 2.24
C ILE A 24 -4.10 -8.42 2.57
N GLU A 25 -5.03 -8.84 3.43
CA GLU A 25 -5.18 -10.24 3.84
C GLU A 25 -5.45 -11.13 2.63
N HIS A 26 -6.37 -10.73 1.75
CA HIS A 26 -6.65 -11.45 0.51
C HIS A 26 -5.41 -11.55 -0.37
N MET A 27 -4.68 -10.45 -0.58
CA MET A 27 -3.45 -10.43 -1.38
C MET A 27 -2.42 -11.43 -0.82
N LEU A 28 -2.21 -11.43 0.50
CA LEU A 28 -1.29 -12.33 1.19
C LEU A 28 -1.73 -13.80 1.10
N THR A 29 -3.03 -14.10 1.09
CA THR A 29 -3.52 -15.48 0.86
C THR A 29 -3.30 -15.96 -0.57
N LYS A 30 -3.35 -15.05 -1.55
CA LYS A 30 -3.19 -15.37 -2.97
C LYS A 30 -1.74 -15.48 -3.39
N LYS A 31 -0.86 -14.68 -2.78
CA LYS A 31 0.56 -14.67 -3.08
C LYS A 31 1.38 -14.42 -1.82
N SER A 32 2.24 -15.38 -1.50
CA SER A 32 3.20 -15.24 -0.41
C SER A 32 4.47 -14.56 -0.93
N PHE A 33 4.87 -13.48 -0.27
CA PHE A 33 6.12 -12.77 -0.53
C PHE A 33 7.10 -13.09 0.58
N ASN A 34 8.21 -13.75 0.24
CA ASN A 34 9.24 -14.14 1.19
C ASN A 34 10.62 -13.92 0.57
N SER A 35 11.52 -13.33 1.34
CA SER A 35 12.92 -13.14 0.92
C SER A 35 13.85 -13.24 2.13
N THR A 36 15.16 -13.23 1.85
CA THR A 36 16.21 -13.39 2.86
C THR A 36 16.40 -12.16 3.75
N ASN A 37 15.97 -10.99 3.29
CA ASN A 37 16.01 -9.73 4.01
C ASN A 37 14.87 -8.80 3.53
N THR A 38 14.64 -7.70 4.26
CA THR A 38 13.56 -6.74 3.95
C THR A 38 13.74 -6.02 2.63
N GLU A 39 14.98 -5.66 2.26
CA GLU A 39 15.25 -4.92 1.02
C GLU A 39 14.85 -5.73 -0.20
N GLN A 40 15.31 -6.98 -0.30
CA GLN A 40 14.95 -7.90 -1.37
C GLN A 40 13.44 -8.16 -1.38
N LEU A 41 12.82 -8.34 -0.21
CA LEU A 41 11.39 -8.55 -0.09
C LEU A 41 10.58 -7.38 -0.66
N LEU A 42 10.94 -6.13 -0.31
CA LEU A 42 10.25 -4.95 -0.80
C LEU A 42 10.50 -4.75 -2.29
N ASN A 43 11.71 -5.00 -2.78
CA ASN A 43 12.02 -4.93 -4.20
C ASN A 43 11.20 -5.94 -5.02
N ASP A 44 11.11 -7.19 -4.55
CA ASP A 44 10.31 -8.24 -5.19
C ASP A 44 8.80 -7.91 -5.15
N PHE A 45 8.34 -7.35 -4.04
CA PHE A 45 6.95 -6.93 -3.86
C PHE A 45 6.55 -5.79 -4.81
N PHE A 46 7.34 -4.72 -4.88
CA PHE A 46 7.01 -3.57 -5.74
C PHE A 46 7.22 -3.84 -7.24
N ALA A 47 8.02 -4.86 -7.59
CA ALA A 47 8.15 -5.35 -8.95
C ALA A 47 7.04 -6.32 -9.38
N ASP A 48 6.13 -6.69 -8.46
CA ASP A 48 5.15 -7.74 -8.72
C ASP A 48 3.86 -7.22 -9.39
N ASP A 49 3.50 -7.85 -10.52
CA ASP A 49 2.30 -7.53 -11.27
C ASP A 49 1.00 -7.74 -10.47
N TYR A 50 0.98 -8.74 -9.58
CA TYR A 50 -0.21 -9.02 -8.78
C TYR A 50 -0.43 -7.94 -7.71
N PHE A 51 0.63 -7.48 -7.04
CA PHE A 51 0.56 -6.28 -6.21
C PHE A 51 0.06 -5.06 -6.99
N LEU A 52 0.66 -4.76 -8.15
CA LEU A 52 0.25 -3.62 -8.97
C LEU A 52 -1.23 -3.70 -9.35
N LYS A 53 -1.73 -4.89 -9.68
CA LYS A 53 -3.16 -5.11 -9.90
C LYS A 53 -3.99 -4.81 -8.64
N SER A 54 -3.59 -5.31 -7.47
CA SER A 54 -4.29 -5.03 -6.20
C SER A 54 -4.31 -3.55 -5.85
N TYR A 55 -3.21 -2.84 -6.11
CA TYR A 55 -3.13 -1.38 -5.97
C TYR A 55 -4.13 -0.66 -6.87
N CYS A 56 -4.20 -1.06 -8.13
CA CYS A 56 -5.17 -0.52 -9.08
C CYS A 56 -6.61 -0.83 -8.66
N ASP A 57 -6.89 -2.05 -8.23
CA ASP A 57 -8.22 -2.48 -7.75
C ASP A 57 -8.67 -1.62 -6.55
N ALA A 58 -7.76 -1.27 -5.63
CA ALA A 58 -8.05 -0.41 -4.49
C ALA A 58 -8.42 1.03 -4.93
N CYS A 59 -7.65 1.60 -5.86
CA CYS A 59 -7.96 2.92 -6.43
C CYS A 59 -9.31 2.92 -7.16
N ILE A 60 -9.60 1.87 -7.93
CA ILE A 60 -10.89 1.70 -8.62
C ILE A 60 -12.04 1.60 -7.60
N SER A 61 -11.87 0.83 -6.52
CA SER A 61 -12.86 0.73 -5.45
C SER A 61 -13.16 2.09 -4.84
N ILE A 62 -12.14 2.86 -4.49
CA ILE A 62 -12.29 4.23 -3.96
C ILE A 62 -13.04 5.14 -4.96
N SER A 63 -12.73 5.04 -6.25
CA SER A 63 -13.35 5.90 -7.27
C SER A 63 -14.86 5.69 -7.46
N HIS A 64 -15.41 4.55 -7.02
CA HIS A 64 -16.82 4.18 -7.18
C HIS A 64 -17.61 4.16 -5.87
N SER A 65 -16.97 4.41 -4.73
CA SER A 65 -17.58 4.27 -3.42
C SER A 65 -17.48 5.56 -2.59
N PRO A 66 -18.50 5.88 -1.78
CA PRO A 66 -18.40 6.93 -0.76
C PRO A 66 -17.26 6.67 0.23
N PHE A 67 -16.70 7.73 0.82
CA PHE A 67 -15.53 7.63 1.72
C PHE A 67 -15.71 6.64 2.88
N ASN A 68 -16.89 6.61 3.50
CA ASN A 68 -17.23 5.69 4.59
C ASN A 68 -17.28 4.22 4.15
N GLU A 69 -17.56 3.96 2.88
CA GLU A 69 -17.62 2.61 2.29
C GLU A 69 -16.27 2.16 1.73
N SER A 70 -15.35 3.09 1.44
CA SER A 70 -14.01 2.80 0.92
C SER A 70 -12.95 2.53 2.00
N SER A 71 -13.34 2.37 3.27
CA SER A 71 -12.40 2.27 4.40
C SER A 71 -11.37 1.15 4.23
N ASP A 72 -11.77 -0.01 3.71
CA ASP A 72 -10.87 -1.14 3.47
C ASP A 72 -9.80 -0.83 2.41
N ALA A 73 -10.22 -0.26 1.26
CA ALA A 73 -9.30 0.16 0.20
C ALA A 73 -8.36 1.29 0.65
N VAL A 74 -8.85 2.22 1.47
CA VAL A 74 -8.02 3.27 2.06
C VAL A 74 -7.01 2.68 3.03
N ASN A 75 -7.40 1.73 3.88
CA ASN A 75 -6.48 1.05 4.80
C ASN A 75 -5.41 0.24 4.05
N PHE A 76 -5.77 -0.40 2.94
CA PHE A 76 -4.81 -1.01 2.02
C PHE A 76 -3.79 0.02 1.53
N LEU A 77 -4.24 1.17 1.02
CA LEU A 77 -3.34 2.22 0.53
C LEU A 77 -2.48 2.84 1.64
N VAL A 78 -2.98 2.93 2.87
CA VAL A 78 -2.18 3.37 4.04
C VAL A 78 -1.01 2.42 4.27
N PHE A 79 -1.26 1.11 4.24
CA PHE A 79 -0.20 0.12 4.36
C PHE A 79 0.81 0.21 3.21
N ILE A 80 0.33 0.33 1.96
CA ILE A 80 1.22 0.50 0.79
C ILE A 80 2.08 1.75 0.92
N GLN A 81 1.52 2.84 1.44
CA GLN A 81 2.26 4.07 1.66
C GLN A 81 3.36 3.89 2.72
N ASP A 82 3.08 3.21 3.83
CA ASP A 82 4.07 2.93 4.87
C ASP A 82 5.25 2.12 4.33
N ILE A 83 4.99 0.98 3.69
CA ILE A 83 6.06 0.13 3.16
C ILE A 83 6.74 0.76 1.93
N GLY A 84 6.03 1.57 1.15
CA GLY A 84 6.57 2.33 0.03
C GLY A 84 7.52 3.44 0.50
N ALA A 85 7.19 4.13 1.59
CA ALA A 85 8.08 5.11 2.21
C ALA A 85 9.36 4.44 2.72
N GLN A 86 9.25 3.26 3.33
CA GLN A 86 10.42 2.47 3.73
C GLN A 86 11.26 2.06 2.51
N ALA A 87 10.62 1.56 1.44
CA ALA A 87 11.31 1.17 0.21
C ALA A 87 12.10 2.34 -0.41
N LEU A 88 11.48 3.51 -0.55
CA LEU A 88 12.11 4.71 -1.12
C LEU A 88 13.21 5.28 -0.23
N TRP A 89 12.93 5.52 1.06
CA TRP A 89 13.82 6.31 1.92
C TRP A 89 14.89 5.49 2.60
N LYS A 90 14.55 4.30 3.09
CA LYS A 90 15.48 3.47 3.86
C LYS A 90 16.30 2.55 2.96
N TYR A 91 15.68 2.02 1.90
CA TYR A 91 16.30 1.02 1.03
C TYR A 91 16.64 1.53 -0.37
N HIS A 92 16.26 2.77 -0.70
CA HIS A 92 16.53 3.39 -2.00
C HIS A 92 16.04 2.57 -3.21
N ILE A 93 14.93 1.85 -3.04
CA ILE A 93 14.31 1.01 -4.04
C ILE A 93 13.49 1.88 -5.00
N ASN A 94 13.67 1.68 -6.30
CA ASN A 94 12.80 2.28 -7.32
C ASN A 94 11.48 1.51 -7.38
N ILE A 95 10.39 2.13 -6.90
CA ILE A 95 9.03 1.56 -6.90
C ILE A 95 8.18 2.01 -8.09
N GLY A 96 8.77 2.73 -9.05
CA GLY A 96 8.08 3.30 -10.21
C GLY A 96 7.44 4.67 -9.95
N GLU A 97 7.38 5.49 -10.99
CA GLU A 97 7.01 6.92 -10.90
C GLU A 97 5.63 7.17 -10.28
N LYS A 98 4.62 6.37 -10.64
CA LYS A 98 3.24 6.55 -10.16
C LYS A 98 3.11 6.25 -8.67
N LEU A 99 3.73 5.15 -8.22
CA LEU A 99 3.76 4.77 -6.81
C LEU A 99 4.62 5.73 -6.01
N GLU A 100 5.77 6.16 -6.53
CA GLU A 100 6.58 7.17 -5.87
C GLU A 100 5.80 8.48 -5.68
N ARG A 101 5.09 8.94 -6.72
CA ARG A 101 4.22 10.11 -6.63
C ARG A 101 3.17 9.92 -5.54
N PHE A 102 2.49 8.77 -5.49
CA PHE A 102 1.53 8.46 -4.45
C PHE A 102 2.16 8.52 -3.05
N VAL A 103 3.26 7.79 -2.81
CA VAL A 103 3.93 7.74 -1.50
C VAL A 103 4.38 9.11 -1.03
N ARG A 104 4.93 9.93 -1.94
CA ARG A 104 5.35 11.30 -1.64
C ARG A 104 4.18 12.24 -1.40
N SER A 105 3.09 12.07 -2.13
CA SER A 105 1.94 12.96 -2.04
C SER A 105 1.12 12.71 -0.78
N PHE A 106 1.19 11.53 -0.18
CA PHE A 106 0.36 11.12 0.95
C PHE A 106 1.18 10.57 2.12
N ASP A 107 2.16 11.33 2.62
CA ASP A 107 3.09 10.88 3.66
C ASP A 107 2.45 10.72 5.07
N ARG A 108 1.21 11.21 5.26
CA ARG A 108 0.49 11.25 6.53
C ARG A 108 -0.91 10.66 6.47
N LEU A 109 -1.04 9.45 5.92
CA LEU A 109 -2.33 8.74 5.92
C LEU A 109 -2.78 8.26 7.31
N ASP A 110 -2.03 8.57 8.37
CA ASP A 110 -2.44 8.41 9.77
C ASP A 110 -3.56 9.38 10.18
N ILE A 111 -3.70 10.52 9.50
CA ILE A 111 -4.75 11.51 9.81
C ILE A 111 -5.96 11.43 8.86
N GLU A 112 -7.16 11.61 9.42
CA GLU A 112 -8.43 11.48 8.68
C GLU A 112 -8.54 12.49 7.52
N ALA A 113 -8.02 13.70 7.69
CA ALA A 113 -8.05 14.73 6.66
C ALA A 113 -7.29 14.30 5.39
N GLU A 114 -6.14 13.65 5.54
CA GLU A 114 -5.35 13.16 4.41
C GLU A 114 -5.99 11.94 3.75
N ARG A 115 -6.65 11.08 4.53
CA ARG A 115 -7.46 9.98 3.98
C ARG A 115 -8.62 10.51 3.14
N LYS A 116 -9.30 11.57 3.59
CA LYS A 116 -10.35 12.26 2.83
C LYS A 116 -9.79 12.91 1.56
N ARG A 117 -8.61 13.54 1.66
CA ARG A 117 -7.94 14.13 0.49
C ARG A 117 -7.56 13.07 -0.54
N LEU A 118 -7.03 11.93 -0.10
CA LEU A 118 -6.73 10.77 -0.97
C LEU A 118 -7.98 10.29 -1.70
N HIS A 119 -9.08 10.11 -0.96
CA HIS A 119 -10.37 9.72 -1.54
C HIS A 119 -10.83 10.71 -2.60
N GLN A 120 -10.86 12.01 -2.27
CA GLN A 120 -11.24 13.07 -3.20
C GLN A 120 -10.34 13.11 -4.44
N GLU A 121 -9.03 12.94 -4.27
CA GLU A 121 -8.08 12.97 -5.39
C GLU A 121 -8.27 11.79 -6.33
N ILE A 122 -8.49 10.58 -5.80
CA ILE A 122 -8.80 9.40 -6.61
C ILE A 122 -10.16 9.54 -7.30
N THR A 123 -11.18 10.05 -6.61
CA THR A 123 -12.52 10.24 -7.21
C THR A 123 -12.51 11.31 -8.31
N ALA A 124 -11.78 12.42 -8.11
CA ALA A 124 -11.68 13.52 -9.06
C ALA A 124 -10.77 13.16 -10.25
N ASN A 125 -9.65 12.50 -9.98
CA ASN A 125 -8.63 12.13 -10.96
C ASN A 125 -8.44 10.61 -10.96
N ARG A 126 -9.41 9.89 -11.54
CA ARG A 126 -9.50 8.42 -11.57
C ARG A 126 -8.20 7.68 -11.93
N PHE A 127 -7.27 8.34 -12.62
CA PHE A 127 -6.00 7.78 -13.09
C PHE A 127 -4.75 8.49 -12.58
N ALA A 128 -4.86 9.39 -11.59
CA ALA A 128 -3.68 10.13 -11.10
C ALA A 128 -2.56 9.21 -10.59
N PHE A 129 -2.93 8.00 -10.17
CA PHE A 129 -2.02 7.01 -9.59
C PHE A 129 -2.08 5.63 -10.28
N LEU A 130 -2.97 5.43 -11.27
CA LEU A 130 -3.06 4.21 -12.10
C LEU A 130 -2.11 4.27 -13.28
#